data_AF-A0A0F8BHX9-F1
#
_entry.id   AF-A0A0F8BHX9-F1
#
_cell.length_a   1.000
_cell.length_b   1.000
_cell.length_c   1.000
_cell.angle_alpha   90.00
_cell.angle_beta   90.00
_cell.angle_gamma   90.00
#
_symmetry.space_group_name_H-M   'P 1'
#
loop_
_entity.id
_entity.type
_entity.pdbx_description
1 polymer ?
#
loop_
_entity_poly.entity_id
_entity_poly.type
_entity_poly.pdbx_seq_one_letter_code
_entity_poly.pdbx_strand_id
1 'polypeptide(L)'
;MTLALNALAAASLALAASPVPLAGSPEYTLPFVGPGTYLIFGIVLAPVYAMVAAWFIGDPSDRAKGLLGVGYLAGLTTVLWGGLFVATLVIGAVFF
;
A
#
# COMPACT_ATOMS: atom_id res chain seq x y z
N MET A 1 -33.87 -33.93 12.78
CA MET A 1 -33.84 -32.80 11.81
C MET A 1 -33.67 -31.44 12.48
N THR A 2 -34.28 -31.20 13.65
CA THR A 2 -34.18 -29.95 14.43
C THR A 2 -32.80 -29.67 15.03
N LEU A 3 -32.09 -30.70 15.50
CA LEU A 3 -30.74 -30.55 16.06
C LEU A 3 -29.71 -30.08 15.03
N ALA A 4 -29.81 -30.55 13.79
CA ALA A 4 -28.91 -30.16 12.71
C ALA A 4 -29.11 -28.70 12.27
N LEU A 5 -30.37 -28.22 12.25
CA LEU A 5 -30.67 -26.81 11.99
C LEU A 5 -30.13 -25.89 13.09
N ASN A 6 -30.29 -26.28 14.36
CA ASN A 6 -29.78 -25.49 15.48
C ASN A 6 -28.25 -25.41 15.49
N ALA A 7 -27.56 -26.49 15.11
CA ALA A 7 -26.10 -26.49 14.97
C ALA A 7 -25.64 -25.55 13.83
N LEU A 8 -26.35 -25.55 12.70
CA LEU A 8 -26.05 -24.66 11.57
C LEU A 8 -26.29 -23.19 11.93
N ALA A 9 -27.38 -22.89 12.64
CA ALA A 9 -27.69 -21.54 13.12
C ALA A 9 -26.64 -21.04 14.12
N ALA A 10 -26.19 -21.90 15.04
CA ALA A 10 -25.12 -21.58 15.98
C ALA A 10 -23.79 -21.33 15.28
N ALA A 11 -23.44 -22.14 14.27
CA ALA A 11 -22.25 -21.93 13.45
C ALA A 11 -22.31 -20.62 12.64
N SER A 12 -23.50 -20.25 12.16
CA SER A 12 -23.73 -19.00 11.42
C SER A 12 -23.58 -17.77 12.31
N LEU A 13 -24.12 -17.84 13.54
CA LEU A 13 -23.92 -16.80 14.56
C LEU A 13 -22.46 -16.70 15.01
N ALA A 14 -21.78 -17.84 15.18
CA ALA A 14 -20.37 -17.87 15.57
C ALA A 14 -19.45 -17.28 14.50
N LEU A 15 -19.76 -17.49 13.21
CA LEU A 15 -19.04 -16.86 12.11
C LEU A 15 -19.36 -15.35 12.01
N ALA A 16 -20.62 -14.95 12.21
CA ALA A 16 -21.01 -13.54 12.26
C ALA A 16 -20.43 -12.78 13.48
N ALA A 17 -20.24 -13.49 14.60
CA ALA A 17 -19.63 -12.97 15.82
C ALA A 17 -18.10 -13.13 15.83
N SER A 18 -17.52 -13.80 14.83
CA SER A 18 -16.07 -13.88 14.72
C SER A 18 -15.52 -12.48 14.47
N PRO A 19 -14.50 -12.03 15.23
CA PRO A 19 -13.88 -10.75 14.99
C PRO A 19 -13.17 -10.84 13.64
N VAL A 20 -13.85 -10.40 12.58
CA VAL A 20 -13.22 -10.20 11.28
C VAL A 20 -12.12 -9.17 11.52
N PRO A 21 -10.84 -9.49 11.25
CA PRO A 21 -9.77 -8.53 11.42
C PRO A 21 -10.04 -7.33 10.51
N LEU A 22 -10.43 -6.21 11.10
CA LEU A 22 -10.67 -4.95 10.42
C LEU A 22 -9.35 -4.19 10.38
N ALA A 23 -9.05 -3.51 9.27
CA ALA A 23 -7.82 -2.74 9.12
C ALA A 23 -7.60 -1.66 10.20
N GLY A 24 -8.64 -1.31 10.98
CA GLY A 24 -8.60 -0.36 12.09
C GLY A 24 -8.62 -0.97 13.49
N SER A 25 -8.48 -2.30 13.64
CA SER A 25 -8.39 -2.89 14.99
C SER A 25 -7.07 -2.48 15.68
N PRO A 26 -7.10 -2.25 17.01
CA PRO A 26 -5.97 -1.67 17.75
C PRO A 26 -4.70 -2.52 17.70
N GLU A 27 -4.86 -3.83 17.52
CA GLU A 27 -3.78 -4.81 17.30
C GLU A 27 -3.04 -4.65 15.96
N TYR A 28 -3.61 -3.89 15.02
CA TYR A 28 -3.01 -3.55 13.73
C TYR A 28 -2.53 -2.09 13.63
N THR A 29 -2.68 -1.30 14.71
CA THR A 29 -2.25 0.10 14.74
C THR A 29 -0.85 0.21 15.31
N LEU A 30 0.17 0.19 14.45
CA LEU A 30 1.48 0.73 14.82
C LEU A 30 1.38 2.27 14.92
N PRO A 31 2.12 2.91 15.83
CA PRO A 31 1.87 4.29 16.27
C PRO A 31 1.90 5.38 15.19
N PHE A 32 2.32 5.08 13.95
CA PHE A 32 2.43 6.06 12.87
C PHE A 32 1.91 5.57 11.51
N VAL A 33 1.71 4.26 11.32
CA VAL A 33 1.50 3.67 9.99
C VAL A 33 0.62 2.42 10.10
N GLY A 34 -0.49 2.38 9.35
CA GLY A 34 -1.38 1.22 9.30
C GLY A 34 -0.77 0.02 8.54
N PRO A 35 -1.35 -1.19 8.67
CA PRO A 35 -0.81 -2.42 8.10
C PRO A 35 -0.70 -2.39 6.58
N GLY A 36 -1.66 -1.73 5.93
CA GLY A 36 -1.71 -1.59 4.47
C GLY A 36 -0.48 -0.89 3.91
N THR A 37 0.08 0.10 4.62
CA THR A 37 1.29 0.80 4.19
C THR A 37 2.50 -0.15 4.19
N TYR A 38 2.63 -1.00 5.20
CA TYR A 38 3.70 -2.01 5.21
C TYR A 38 3.56 -3.02 4.08
N LEU A 39 2.33 -3.43 3.74
CA LEU A 39 2.09 -4.30 2.59
C LEU A 39 2.47 -3.63 1.28
N ILE A 40 2.03 -2.39 1.06
CA ILE A 40 2.30 -1.65 -0.19
C ILE A 40 3.78 -1.33 -0.31
N PHE A 41 4.38 -0.68 0.69
CA PHE A 41 5.78 -0.26 0.61
C PHE A 41 6.76 -1.40 0.85
N GLY A 42 6.38 -2.46 1.57
CA GLY A 42 7.25 -3.60 1.84
C GLY A 42 7.16 -4.66 0.76
N ILE A 43 5.97 -5.25 0.55
CA ILE A 43 5.81 -6.42 -0.32
C ILE A 43 5.58 -6.00 -1.77
N VAL A 44 4.62 -5.09 -2.01
CA VAL A 44 4.24 -4.69 -3.38
C VAL A 44 5.36 -3.91 -4.05
N LEU A 45 6.07 -3.04 -3.31
CA LEU A 45 7.21 -2.28 -3.83
C LEU A 45 8.54 -3.04 -3.83
N ALA A 46 8.65 -4.21 -3.19
CA ALA A 46 9.89 -4.98 -3.14
C ALA A 46 10.53 -5.22 -4.52
N PRO A 47 9.79 -5.59 -5.58
CA PRO A 47 10.38 -5.77 -6.91
C PRO A 47 10.99 -4.49 -7.48
N VAL A 48 10.39 -3.34 -7.20
CA VAL A 48 10.90 -2.03 -7.66
C VAL A 48 12.20 -1.70 -6.93
N TYR A 49 12.28 -1.94 -5.62
CA TYR A 49 13.53 -1.76 -4.88
C TYR A 49 14.62 -2.71 -5.38
N ALA A 50 14.27 -3.97 -5.66
CA ALA A 50 15.21 -4.93 -6.22
C ALA A 50 15.73 -4.47 -7.60
N MET A 51 14.85 -3.96 -8.45
CA MET A 51 15.23 -3.39 -9.76
C MET A 51 16.19 -2.21 -9.60
N VAL A 52 15.86 -1.23 -8.74
CA VAL A 52 16.71 -0.06 -8.50
C VAL A 52 18.06 -0.48 -7.90
N ALA A 53 18.07 -1.41 -6.95
CA ALA A 53 19.30 -1.93 -6.37
C ALA A 53 20.16 -2.67 -7.41
N ALA A 54 19.54 -3.42 -8.31
CA ALA A 54 20.22 -4.14 -9.39
C ALA A 54 20.94 -3.20 -10.36
N TRP A 55 20.47 -1.96 -10.55
CA TRP A 55 21.18 -0.97 -11.39
C TRP A 55 22.57 -0.59 -10.85
N PHE A 56 22.77 -0.71 -9.54
CA PHE A 56 24.05 -0.36 -8.90
C PHE A 56 24.92 -1.58 -8.56
N ILE A 57 24.30 -2.75 -8.38
CA ILE A 57 25.00 -3.99 -7.98
C ILE A 57 25.32 -4.89 -9.19
N GLY A 58 24.54 -4.79 -10.27
CA GLY A 58 24.74 -5.59 -11.47
C GLY A 58 26.05 -5.26 -12.21
N ASP A 59 26.57 -6.22 -12.97
CA ASP A 59 27.73 -6.04 -13.85
C ASP A 59 27.28 -6.19 -15.31
N PRO A 60 27.56 -5.22 -16.21
CA PRO A 60 28.24 -3.95 -15.97
C PRO A 60 27.33 -2.89 -15.31
N SER A 61 27.82 -2.21 -14.26
CA SER A 61 27.15 -1.05 -13.64
C SER A 61 27.85 0.27 -13.96
N ASP A 62 27.05 1.29 -14.25
CA ASP A 62 27.48 2.67 -14.42
C ASP A 62 26.68 3.56 -13.46
N ARG A 63 27.32 4.02 -12.39
CA ARG A 63 26.68 4.79 -11.32
C ARG A 63 26.08 6.10 -11.82
N ALA A 64 26.70 6.74 -12.82
CA ALA A 64 26.19 8.00 -13.36
C ALA A 64 24.84 7.77 -14.05
N LYS A 65 24.75 6.73 -14.88
CA LYS A 65 23.48 6.34 -15.53
C LYS A 65 22.44 5.87 -14.52
N GLY A 66 22.85 5.10 -13.50
CA GLY A 66 21.97 4.67 -12.41
C GLY A 66 21.36 5.85 -11.65
N LEU A 67 22.16 6.86 -11.31
CA LEU A 67 21.67 8.07 -10.63
C LEU A 67 20.74 8.91 -11.51
N LEU A 68 21.02 9.02 -12.82
CA LEU A 68 20.10 9.67 -13.76
C LEU A 68 18.75 8.94 -13.81
N GLY A 69 18.77 7.61 -13.84
CA GLY A 69 17.56 6.79 -13.78
C GLY A 69 16.76 7.00 -12.49
N VAL A 70 17.42 6.99 -11.33
CA VAL A 70 16.77 7.26 -10.03
C VAL A 70 16.20 8.67 -9.97
N GLY A 71 16.94 9.67 -10.46
CA GLY A 71 16.47 11.05 -10.55
C GLY A 71 15.22 11.18 -11.42
N TYR A 72 15.17 10.47 -12.55
CA TYR A 72 14.00 10.43 -13.42
C TYR A 72 12.80 9.75 -12.75
N LEU A 73 13.02 8.61 -12.07
CA LEU A 73 11.97 7.88 -11.35
C LEU A 73 11.36 8.74 -10.24
N ALA A 74 12.20 9.39 -9.44
CA ALA A 74 11.78 10.29 -8.38
C ALA A 74 11.03 11.50 -8.96
N GLY A 75 11.61 12.16 -9.96
CA GLY A 75 11.02 13.33 -10.62
C GLY A 75 9.65 13.04 -11.22
N LEU A 76 9.49 11.96 -11.99
CA LEU A 76 8.19 11.57 -12.54
C LEU A 76 7.16 11.30 -11.45
N THR A 77 7.55 10.57 -10.40
CA THR A 77 6.64 10.25 -9.30
C THR A 77 6.19 11.52 -8.58
N THR A 78 7.13 12.46 -8.33
CA THR A 78 6.83 13.76 -7.73
C THR A 78 5.95 14.62 -8.62
N VAL A 79 6.16 14.64 -9.94
CA VAL A 79 5.30 15.42 -10.86
C VAL A 79 3.90 14.82 -10.93
N LEU A 80 3.76 13.49 -10.94
CA LEU A 80 2.45 12.83 -10.97
C LEU A 80 1.66 13.13 -9.70
N TRP A 81 2.26 12.92 -8.52
CA TRP A 81 1.60 13.18 -7.24
C TRP A 81 1.43 14.67 -6.96
N GLY A 82 2.47 15.46 -7.19
CA GLY A 82 2.45 16.91 -7.00
C GLY A 82 1.49 17.61 -7.96
N GLY A 83 1.43 17.17 -9.21
CA GLY A 83 0.47 17.66 -10.19
C GLY A 83 -0.96 17.33 -9.79
N LEU A 84 -1.22 16.11 -9.32
CA LEU A 84 -2.54 15.72 -8.79
C LEU A 84 -2.93 16.57 -7.58
N PHE A 85 -1.99 16.82 -6.67
CA PHE A 85 -2.20 17.68 -5.51
C PHE A 85 -2.50 19.14 -5.90
N VAL A 86 -1.75 19.70 -6.86
CA VAL A 86 -2.02 21.05 -7.36
C VAL A 86 -3.38 21.10 -8.06
N ALA A 87 -3.72 20.08 -8.86
CA ALA A 87 -5.02 20.01 -9.52
C ALA A 87 -6.18 20.00 -8.52
N THR A 88 -6.08 19.26 -7.41
CA THR A 88 -7.11 19.26 -6.37
C THR A 88 -7.21 20.60 -5.65
N LEU A 89 -6.09 21.29 -5.39
CA LEU A 89 -6.12 22.64 -4.84
C LEU A 89 -6.79 23.64 -5.80
N VAL A 90 -6.50 23.56 -7.09
CA VAL A 90 -7.12 24.43 -8.11
C VAL A 90 -8.62 24.20 -8.18
N ILE A 91 -9.06 22.93 -8.20
CA ILE A 91 -10.49 22.60 -8.15
C ILE A 91 -11.11 23.16 -6.87
N GLY A 92 -10.45 23.00 -5.72
CA GLY A 92 -10.88 23.58 -4.46
C GLY A 92 -11.08 25.09 -4.55
N ALA A 93 -10.11 25.82 -5.09
CA ALA A 93 -10.13 27.29 -5.19
C ALA A 93 -11.12 27.84 -6.22
N VAL A 94 -11.48 27.07 -7.26
CA VAL A 94 -12.39 27.53 -8.32
C VAL A 94 -13.85 27.23 -8.00
N PHE A 95 -14.12 26.14 -7.28
CA PHE A 95 -15.49 25.63 -7.07
C PHE A 95 -16.04 25.79 -5.64
N PHE A 96 -15.22 26.16 -4.65
CA PHE A 96 -15.62 26.36 -3.25
C PHE A 96 -15.08 27.69 -2.71
#